data_AF-A0A261KNP9-F1
#
_entry.id   AF-A0A261KNP9-F1
#
_cell.length_a   1.000
_cell.length_b   1.000
_cell.length_c   1.000
_cell.angle_alpha   90.00
_cell.angle_beta   90.00
_cell.angle_gamma   90.00
#
_symmetry.space_group_name_H-M   'P 1'
#
loop_
_entity.id
_entity.type
_entity.pdbx_description
1 polymer ?
#
loop_
_entity_poly.entity_id
_entity_poly.type
_entity_poly.pdbx_seq_one_letter_code
_entity_poly.pdbx_strand_id
1 'polypeptide(L)' 'MAVLQQSPWYQQILEEGVKIGQQQGEQRGEKRGILSGIEIALELKFGESGKDVFSEINTPINS' A
#
# COMPACT_ATOMS: atom_id res chain seq x y z
N MET A 1 27.57 18.68 -14.44
CA MET A 1 26.36 18.14 -13.78
C MET A 1 25.21 17.89 -14.77
N ALA A 2 25.00 18.72 -15.80
CA ALA A 2 23.88 18.58 -16.75
C ALA A 2 23.91 17.34 -17.68
N VAL A 3 25.08 16.73 -17.91
CA VAL A 3 25.25 15.63 -18.88
C VAL A 3 24.64 14.31 -18.40
N LEU A 4 24.55 14.10 -17.07
CA LEU A 4 23.95 12.88 -16.50
C LEU A 4 22.42 12.84 -16.68
N GLN A 5 21.74 13.99 -16.68
CA GLN A 5 20.28 14.03 -16.82
C GLN A 5 19.77 13.77 -18.25
N GLN A 6 20.65 13.87 -19.24
CA GLN A 6 20.35 13.52 -20.64
C GLN A 6 20.96 12.19 -21.07
N SER A 7 21.65 11.49 -20.16
CA SER A 7 22.19 10.17 -20.44
C SER A 7 21.01 9.19 -20.53
N PRO A 8 20.88 8.41 -21.62
CA PRO A 8 19.77 7.47 -21.81
C PRO A 8 19.58 6.52 -20.63
N TRP A 9 20.67 6.09 -20.00
CA TRP A 9 20.66 5.23 -18.81
C TRP A 9 20.01 5.88 -17.56
N TYR A 10 20.18 7.19 -17.37
CA TYR A 10 19.56 7.90 -16.24
C TYR A 10 18.05 8.04 -16.44
N GLN A 11 17.62 8.29 -17.69
CA GLN A 11 16.20 8.29 -18.03
C GLN A 11 15.57 6.93 -17.79
N GLN A 12 16.26 5.84 -18.14
CA GLN A 12 15.79 4.48 -17.88
C GLN A 12 15.58 4.21 -16.39
N ILE A 13 16.50 4.63 -15.51
CA ILE A 13 16.35 4.43 -14.06
C ILE A 13 15.16 5.23 -13.51
N LEU A 14 14.94 6.45 -14.00
CA LEU A 14 13.79 7.25 -13.58
C LEU A 14 12.48 6.60 -14.02
N GLU A 15 12.39 6.15 -15.28
CA GLU A 15 11.22 5.45 -15.79
C GLU A 15 10.94 4.14 -15.03
N GLU A 16 11.98 3.36 -14.76
CA GLU A 16 11.88 2.12 -13.99
C GLU A 16 11.47 2.39 -12.54
N GLY A 17 12.02 3.43 -11.92
CA GLY A 17 11.65 3.88 -10.58
C GLY A 17 10.19 4.32 -10.48
N VAL A 18 9.69 5.08 -11.46
CA VAL A 18 8.26 5.45 -11.55
C VAL A 18 7.39 4.22 -11.70
N LYS A 19 7.77 3.27 -12.57
CA LYS A 19 7.03 2.03 -12.80
C LYS A 19 6.95 1.16 -11.54
N ILE A 20 8.08 0.99 -10.84
CA ILE A 20 8.13 0.26 -9.56
C ILE A 20 7.27 0.96 -8.51
N GLY A 21 7.40 2.30 -8.41
CA GLY A 21 6.62 3.10 -7.48
C GLY A 21 5.12 2.98 -7.71
N GLN A 22 4.68 3.02 -8.97
CA GLN A 22 3.28 2.84 -9.35
C GLN A 22 2.78 1.43 -8.97
N GLN A 23 3.52 0.38 -9.33
CA GLN A 23 3.14 -1.00 -8.97
C GLN A 23 3.05 -1.21 -7.46
N GLN A 24 4.00 -0.69 -6.68
CA GLN A 24 3.93 -0.75 -5.22
C GLN A 24 2.77 0.07 -4.66
N GLY A 25 2.49 1.23 -5.25
CA GLY A 25 1.37 2.08 -4.89
C GLY A 25 0.03 1.39 -5.10
N GLU A 26 -0.16 0.76 -6.27
CA GLU A 26 -1.35 -0.02 -6.61
C GLU A 26 -1.55 -1.19 -5.64
N GLN A 27 -0.52 -2.01 -5.40
CA GLN A 27 -0.60 -3.14 -4.46
C GLN A 27 -0.92 -2.69 -3.03
N ARG A 28 -0.30 -1.59 -2.56
CA ARG A 28 -0.58 -1.03 -1.23
C ARG A 28 -1.99 -0.44 -1.16
N GLY A 29 -2.44 0.22 -2.22
CA GLY A 29 -3.77 0.78 -2.34
C GLY A 29 -4.85 -0.30 -2.30
N GLU A 30 -4.68 -1.37 -3.07
CA GLU A 30 -5.58 -2.53 -3.09
C GLU A 30 -5.65 -3.18 -1.72
N LYS A 31 -4.50 -3.48 -1.09
CA LYS A 31 -4.46 -4.05 0.27
C LYS A 31 -5.18 -3.16 1.28
N ARG A 32 -4.95 -1.84 1.24
CA ARG A 32 -5.63 -0.87 2.14
C ARG A 32 -7.14 -0.82 1.88
N GLY A 33 -7.55 -0.87 0.62
CA GLY A 33 -8.97 -0.88 0.24
C GLY A 33 -9.69 -2.13 0.75
N ILE A 34 -9.08 -3.30 0.60
CA ILE A 34 -9.63 -4.56 1.13
C ILE A 34 -9.73 -4.50 2.65
N LEU A 35 -8.68 -4.07 3.35
CA LEU A 35 -8.68 -3.94 4.81
C LEU A 35 -9.77 -2.97 5.30
N SER A 36 -9.92 -1.82 4.65
CA SER A 36 -10.98 -0.85 5.00
C SER A 36 -12.38 -1.43 4.74
N GLY A 37 -12.57 -2.18 3.65
CA GLY A 37 -13.83 -2.87 3.39
C GLY A 37 -14.17 -3.92 4.45
N ILE A 38 -13.16 -4.67 4.91
CA ILE A 38 -13.31 -5.65 6.00
C ILE A 38 -13.68 -4.96 7.31
N GLU A 39 -12.99 -3.88 7.67
CA GLU A 39 -13.27 -3.09 8.87
C GLU A 39 -14.73 -2.59 8.89
N ILE A 40 -15.20 -2.01 7.78
CA ILE A 40 -16.58 -1.54 7.64
C ILE A 40 -17.57 -2.71 7.73
N ALA A 41 -17.29 -3.84 7.07
CA ALA A 41 -18.16 -5.00 7.10
C ALA A 41 -18.27 -5.61 8.51
N LEU A 42 -17.18 -5.60 9.27
CA LEU A 42 -17.14 -6.06 10.66
C LEU A 42 -17.91 -5.11 11.57
N GLU A 43 -17.72 -3.80 11.43
CA GLU A 43 -18.50 -2.80 12.17
C GLU A 43 -20.00 -2.92 11.88
N LEU A 44 -20.40 -3.11 10.62
CA LEU A 44 -21.81 -3.27 10.24
C LEU A 44 -22.44 -4.56 10.77
N LYS A 45 -21.69 -5.66 10.83
CA LYS A 45 -22.21 -6.97 11.23
C LYS A 45 -22.17 -7.19 12.75
N PHE A 46 -21.14 -6.67 13.41
CA PHE A 46 -20.81 -6.99 14.80
C PHE A 46 -20.70 -5.76 15.69
N GLY A 47 -20.90 -4.54 15.15
CA GLY A 47 -20.81 -3.31 15.92
C GLY A 47 -19.40 -3.09 16.48
N GLU A 48 -19.32 -2.66 17.73
CA GLU A 48 -18.07 -2.35 18.43
C GLU A 48 -17.15 -3.57 18.54
N SER A 49 -17.70 -4.76 18.78
CA SER A 49 -16.94 -6.02 18.82
C SER A 49 -16.27 -6.37 17.48
N GLY A 50 -16.81 -5.89 16.36
CA GLY A 50 -16.19 -6.06 15.04
C GLY A 50 -14.89 -5.27 14.89
N LYS A 51 -14.79 -4.10 15.52
CA LYS A 51 -13.59 -3.25 15.51
C LYS A 51 -12.48 -3.83 16.38
N ASP A 52 -12.84 -4.41 17.50
CA ASP A 52 -11.89 -5.07 18.41
C ASP A 52 -11.21 -6.25 17.70
N VAL A 53 -12.01 -7.12 17.05
CA VAL A 53 -11.49 -8.26 16.26
C VAL A 53 -10.61 -7.79 15.10
N PHE A 54 -11.00 -6.73 14.38
CA PHE A 54 -10.16 -6.18 13.32
C PHE A 54 -8.82 -5.67 13.85
N SER A 55 -8.83 -5.00 15.01
CA SER A 55 -7.62 -4.48 15.65
C SER A 55 -6.67 -5.60 16.09
N GLU A 56 -7.19 -6.68 16.68
CA GLU A 56 -6.41 -7.85 17.08
C GLU A 56 -5.74 -8.56 15.89
N ILE A 57 -6.44 -8.67 14.76
CA ILE A 57 -5.93 -9.35 13.56
C ILE A 57 -4.95 -8.46 12.79
N ASN A 58 -5.17 -7.14 12.79
CA ASN A 58 -4.36 -6.18 12.05
C ASN A 58 -3.15 -5.66 12.85
N THR A 59 -3.00 -6.02 14.13
CA THR A 59 -1.77 -5.75 14.87
C THR A 59 -0.59 -6.51 14.24
N PRO A 60 0.48 -5.82 13.79
CA PRO A 60 1.69 -6.51 13.38
C PRO A 60 2.26 -7.25 14.60
N ILE A 61 2.39 -8.57 14.50
CA ILE A 61 3.18 -9.36 15.45
C ILE A 61 4.62 -8.86 15.31
N ASN A 62 5.03 -7.96 16.19
CA ASN A 62 6.43 -7.58 16.33
C ASN A 62 7.17 -8.80 16.88
N SER A 63 7.94 -9.48 16.03
CA SER A 63 8.89 -10.55 16.38
C SER A 63 10.24 -10.24 15.76
#